data_AF-A0ABD3WEA8-F1
#
_entry.id   AF-A0ABD3WEA8-F1
#
_cell.length_a   1.000
_cell.length_b   1.000
_cell.length_c   1.000
_cell.angle_alpha   90.00
_cell.angle_beta   90.00
_cell.angle_gamma   90.00
#
_symmetry.space_group_name_H-M   'P 1'
#
loop_
_entity.id
_entity.type
_entity.pdbx_description
1 polymer ?
#
loop_
_entity_poly.entity_id
_entity_poly.type
_entity_poly.pdbx_seq_one_letter_code
_entity_poly.pdbx_strand_id
1 'polypeptide(L)'
;VLSSYVMSRCFTYCYFSKSLPLWNDQSLYFGIYGDFLWLLGNLIYALKSTDWGGQTEKSSVTTLLLRLDFLVVLTFGILWYCLPEWLLLFQTNLKKLNYVHLSITRGFGAMLIGQAIVSGRAVNFAREQDKLMIFSSRILQNSMILTAQIYTQFTSSDWSVWHACFGMVGTSLWSIIAALAIYFNIKRIKQD
;
A
#
# COMPACT_ATOMS: atom_id res chain seq x y z
N VAL A 1 -6.42 -6.98 3.04
CA VAL A 1 -6.09 -7.01 1.58
C VAL A 1 -4.73 -7.66 1.25
N LEU A 2 -3.61 -7.18 1.80
CA LEU A 2 -2.31 -7.86 1.64
C LEU A 2 -2.24 -9.17 2.46
N SER A 3 -2.92 -9.19 3.63
CA SER A 3 -3.19 -10.39 4.41
C SER A 3 -3.88 -11.46 3.56
N SER A 4 -4.96 -11.12 2.85
CA SER A 4 -5.69 -12.05 1.99
C SER A 4 -4.91 -12.48 0.74
N TYR A 5 -4.07 -11.62 0.16
CA TYR A 5 -3.24 -11.96 -1.01
C TYR A 5 -2.01 -12.82 -0.67
N VAL A 6 -1.27 -12.47 0.39
CA VAL A 6 -0.13 -13.27 0.88
C VAL A 6 -0.62 -14.60 1.44
N MET A 7 -1.76 -14.62 2.15
CA MET A 7 -2.35 -15.86 2.63
C MET A 7 -2.91 -16.71 1.50
N SER A 8 -3.54 -16.11 0.48
CA SER A 8 -3.96 -16.81 -0.74
C SER A 8 -2.79 -17.59 -1.35
N ARG A 9 -1.59 -17.01 -1.44
CA ARG A 9 -0.43 -17.68 -2.03
C ARG A 9 0.25 -18.68 -1.09
N CYS A 10 0.34 -18.41 0.22
CA CYS A 10 0.82 -19.39 1.21
C CYS A 10 -0.10 -20.63 1.28
N PHE A 11 -1.42 -20.44 1.21
CA PHE A 11 -2.38 -21.55 1.18
C PHE A 11 -2.38 -22.28 -0.16
N THR A 12 -2.23 -21.55 -1.27
CA THR A 12 -2.09 -22.12 -2.62
C THR A 12 -0.85 -23.03 -2.71
N TYR A 13 0.26 -22.65 -2.06
CA TYR A 13 1.50 -23.44 -2.02
C TYR A 13 1.33 -24.79 -1.31
N CYS A 14 0.54 -24.85 -0.22
CA CYS A 14 0.30 -26.10 0.51
C CYS A 14 -0.67 -27.07 -0.21
N TYR A 15 -1.37 -26.64 -1.27
CA TYR A 15 -2.48 -27.41 -1.87
C TYR A 15 -2.32 -27.72 -3.37
N PHE A 16 -1.14 -27.51 -3.95
CA PHE A 16 -0.87 -27.63 -5.39
C PHE A 16 -1.03 -29.04 -6.01
N SER A 17 -1.55 -30.05 -5.31
CA SER A 17 -1.77 -31.38 -5.91
C SER A 17 -3.20 -31.68 -6.35
N LYS A 18 -4.20 -30.84 -6.05
CA LYS A 18 -5.59 -31.16 -6.45
C LYS A 18 -6.36 -29.95 -6.97
N SER A 19 -6.92 -30.14 -8.17
CA SER A 19 -7.85 -29.30 -8.90
C SER A 19 -9.11 -28.98 -8.09
N LEU A 20 -9.04 -27.98 -7.20
CA LEU A 20 -10.15 -27.47 -6.41
C LEU A 20 -10.26 -25.94 -6.60
N PRO A 21 -11.45 -25.36 -6.42
CA PRO A 21 -11.77 -24.01 -6.87
C PRO A 21 -10.85 -22.98 -6.19
N LEU A 22 -10.42 -21.99 -6.97
CA LEU A 22 -9.38 -21.00 -6.67
C LEU A 22 -9.56 -20.17 -5.38
N TRP A 23 -10.67 -20.30 -4.66
CA TRP A 23 -10.95 -19.66 -3.37
C TRP A 23 -11.71 -20.65 -2.47
N ASN A 24 -11.12 -21.00 -1.33
CA ASN A 24 -11.82 -21.71 -0.26
C ASN A 24 -12.42 -20.66 0.69
N ASP A 25 -13.64 -20.86 1.16
CA ASP A 25 -14.32 -19.94 2.10
C ASP A 25 -13.43 -19.61 3.31
N GLN A 26 -12.59 -20.56 3.73
CA GLN A 26 -11.62 -20.40 4.81
C GLN A 26 -10.62 -19.26 4.58
N SER A 27 -10.11 -19.09 3.36
CA SER A 27 -9.16 -18.01 3.02
C SER A 27 -9.83 -16.65 3.05
N LEU A 28 -11.10 -16.59 2.63
CA LEU A 28 -11.93 -15.39 2.68
C LEU A 28 -12.24 -15.01 4.14
N TYR A 29 -12.70 -15.96 4.96
CA TYR A 29 -12.99 -15.76 6.38
C TYR A 29 -11.75 -15.27 7.14
N PHE A 30 -10.58 -15.87 6.90
CA PHE A 30 -9.35 -15.44 7.55
C PHE A 30 -8.95 -14.02 7.12
N GLY A 31 -9.08 -13.68 5.83
CA GLY A 31 -8.82 -12.34 5.32
C GLY A 31 -9.74 -11.28 5.95
N ILE A 32 -11.04 -11.56 6.00
CA ILE A 32 -12.05 -10.69 6.62
C ILE A 32 -11.76 -10.54 8.12
N TYR A 33 -11.47 -11.63 8.82
CA TYR A 33 -11.16 -11.62 10.25
C TYR A 33 -9.90 -10.78 10.55
N GLY A 34 -8.83 -10.96 9.76
CA GLY A 34 -7.62 -10.16 9.89
C GLY A 34 -7.86 -8.67 9.63
N ASP A 35 -8.61 -8.34 8.57
CA ASP A 35 -8.94 -6.94 8.25
C ASP A 35 -9.88 -6.33 9.33
N PHE A 36 -10.76 -7.12 9.95
CA PHE A 36 -11.61 -6.70 11.07
C PHE A 36 -10.79 -6.45 12.36
N LEU A 37 -9.88 -7.35 12.72
CA LEU A 37 -8.98 -7.14 13.86
C LEU A 37 -8.09 -5.92 13.66
N TRP A 38 -7.59 -5.73 12.43
CA TRP A 38 -6.82 -4.54 12.06
C TRP A 38 -7.66 -3.27 12.23
N LEU A 39 -8.89 -3.26 11.71
CA LEU A 39 -9.80 -2.12 11.87
C LEU A 39 -10.11 -1.84 13.34
N LEU A 40 -10.41 -2.88 14.13
CA LEU A 40 -10.73 -2.76 15.55
C LEU A 40 -9.55 -2.18 16.35
N GLY A 41 -8.33 -2.65 16.08
CA GLY A 41 -7.12 -2.12 16.70
C GLY A 41 -6.91 -0.64 16.38
N ASN A 42 -7.08 -0.25 15.12
CA ASN A 42 -7.00 1.16 14.70
C ASN A 42 -8.12 2.01 15.30
N LEU A 43 -9.34 1.46 15.43
CA LEU A 43 -10.47 2.16 16.04
C LEU A 43 -10.24 2.40 17.53
N ILE A 44 -9.79 1.39 18.27
CA ILE A 44 -9.44 1.52 19.69
C ILE A 44 -8.32 2.56 19.87
N TYR A 45 -7.30 2.53 19.01
CA TYR A 45 -6.24 3.53 19.02
C TYR A 45 -6.78 4.94 18.74
N ALA A 46 -7.62 5.10 17.72
CA ALA A 46 -8.24 6.38 17.38
C ALA A 46 -9.09 6.93 18.53
N LEU A 47 -9.92 6.10 19.17
CA LEU A 47 -10.75 6.49 20.32
C LEU A 47 -9.92 6.87 21.55
N LYS A 48 -8.71 6.31 21.69
CA LYS A 48 -7.77 6.64 22.78
C LYS A 48 -6.86 7.82 22.46
N SER A 49 -6.74 8.22 21.19
CA SER A 49 -5.84 9.30 20.80
C SER A 49 -6.39 10.65 21.24
N THR A 50 -5.61 11.35 22.04
CA THR A 50 -5.91 12.72 22.47
C THR A 50 -5.37 13.77 21.48
N ASP A 51 -4.46 13.38 20.60
CA ASP A 51 -3.92 14.23 19.53
C ASP A 51 -4.36 13.67 18.16
N TRP A 52 -5.03 14.52 17.39
CA TRP A 52 -5.54 14.22 16.05
C TRP A 52 -4.73 14.94 14.95
N GLY A 53 -3.55 15.47 15.29
CA GLY A 53 -2.71 16.22 14.36
C GLY A 53 -3.33 17.57 14.01
N GLY A 54 -3.73 18.33 15.03
CA GLY A 54 -4.30 19.69 14.87
C GLY A 54 -3.28 20.82 14.95
N GLN A 55 -1.99 20.51 15.05
CA GLN A 55 -0.95 21.51 15.32
C GLN A 55 -0.66 22.38 14.09
N THR A 56 -0.17 23.59 14.33
CA THR A 56 0.32 24.48 13.27
C THR A 56 1.50 23.82 12.56
N GLU A 57 1.41 23.78 11.23
CA GLU A 57 2.45 23.18 10.41
C GLU A 57 3.78 23.91 10.56
N LYS A 58 4.87 23.16 10.79
CA LYS A 58 6.23 23.67 10.70
C LYS A 58 6.82 23.32 9.34
N SER A 59 7.34 24.33 8.66
CA SER A 59 8.03 24.15 7.37
C SER A 59 9.29 23.32 7.58
N SER A 60 9.35 22.16 6.93
CA SER A 60 10.53 21.28 6.92
C SER A 60 10.56 20.48 5.63
N VAL A 61 11.73 19.93 5.28
CA VAL A 61 11.88 19.01 4.13
C VAL A 61 10.97 17.80 4.30
N THR A 62 10.83 17.28 5.53
CA THR A 62 9.92 16.17 5.86
C THR A 62 8.47 16.53 5.56
N THR A 63 8.05 17.75 5.91
CA THR A 63 6.69 18.24 5.62
C THR A 63 6.45 18.40 4.11
N LEU A 64 7.43 18.88 3.34
CA LEU A 64 7.35 18.93 1.87
C LEU A 64 7.20 17.52 1.26
N LEU A 65 8.02 16.56 1.73
CA LEU A 65 7.96 15.18 1.25
C LEU A 65 6.62 14.50 1.59
N LEU A 66 6.00 14.82 2.74
CA LEU A 66 4.67 14.33 3.09
C LEU A 66 3.58 14.88 2.15
N ARG A 67 3.67 16.14 1.74
CA ARG A 67 2.74 16.73 0.76
C ARG A 67 2.89 16.08 -0.62
N LEU A 68 4.12 15.80 -1.04
CA LEU A 68 4.38 15.07 -2.28
C LEU A 68 3.85 13.64 -2.19
N ASP A 69 4.08 12.93 -1.08
CA ASP A 69 3.50 11.61 -0.83
C ASP A 69 1.97 11.65 -0.91
N PHE A 70 1.33 12.61 -0.23
CA PHE A 70 -0.13 12.81 -0.31
C PHE A 70 -0.62 12.94 -1.76
N LEU A 71 -0.03 13.84 -2.55
CA LEU A 71 -0.48 14.10 -3.92
C LEU A 71 -0.33 12.86 -4.80
N VAL A 72 0.84 12.20 -4.73
CA VAL A 72 1.12 11.01 -5.53
C VAL A 72 0.19 9.87 -5.12
N VAL A 73 0.12 9.54 -3.83
CA VAL A 73 -0.67 8.43 -3.32
C VAL A 73 -2.17 8.66 -3.56
N LEU A 74 -2.67 9.89 -3.39
CA LEU A 74 -4.06 10.21 -3.68
C LEU A 74 -4.38 10.01 -5.17
N THR A 75 -3.51 10.50 -6.05
CA THR A 75 -3.70 10.38 -7.51
C THR A 75 -3.76 8.90 -7.92
N PHE A 76 -2.79 8.09 -7.47
CA PHE A 76 -2.81 6.66 -7.76
C PHE A 76 -4.01 5.96 -7.10
N GLY A 77 -4.39 6.34 -5.88
CA GLY A 77 -5.55 5.79 -5.20
C GLY A 77 -6.85 6.03 -5.96
N ILE A 78 -7.08 7.26 -6.44
CA ILE A 78 -8.24 7.60 -7.27
C ILE A 78 -8.21 6.83 -8.59
N LEU A 79 -7.05 6.77 -9.26
CA LEU A 79 -6.92 6.04 -10.53
C LEU A 79 -7.23 4.54 -10.35
N TRP A 80 -6.67 3.89 -9.33
CA TRP A 80 -6.93 2.47 -9.03
C TRP A 80 -8.37 2.20 -8.57
N TYR A 81 -9.02 3.18 -7.93
CA TYR A 81 -10.42 3.05 -7.49
C TYR A 81 -11.42 3.27 -8.62
N CYS A 82 -11.25 4.33 -9.42
CA CYS A 82 -12.18 4.73 -10.47
C CYS A 82 -11.95 3.97 -11.78
N LEU A 83 -10.69 3.68 -12.12
CA LEU A 83 -10.29 3.07 -13.40
C LEU A 83 -9.53 1.73 -13.21
N PRO A 84 -10.01 0.80 -12.37
CA PRO A 84 -9.30 -0.45 -12.06
C PRO A 84 -9.11 -1.33 -13.29
N GLU A 85 -10.11 -1.39 -14.18
CA GLU A 85 -10.08 -2.25 -15.36
C GLU A 85 -9.02 -1.80 -16.35
N TRP A 86 -8.99 -0.50 -16.65
CA TRP A 86 -8.03 0.08 -17.59
C TRP A 86 -6.59 -0.13 -17.11
N LEU A 87 -6.32 0.15 -15.84
CA LEU A 87 -4.98 -0.01 -15.26
C LEU A 87 -4.52 -1.46 -15.22
N LEU A 88 -5.42 -2.40 -14.90
CA LEU A 88 -5.05 -3.80 -14.72
C LEU A 88 -4.95 -4.53 -16.06
N LEU A 89 -5.80 -4.21 -17.05
CA LEU A 89 -5.65 -4.70 -18.42
C LEU A 89 -4.39 -4.15 -19.09
N PHE A 90 -3.98 -2.92 -18.78
CA PHE A 90 -2.71 -2.38 -19.26
C PHE A 90 -1.49 -3.18 -18.75
N GLN A 91 -1.60 -3.78 -17.56
CA GLN A 91 -0.50 -4.52 -16.93
C GLN A 91 -0.56 -6.03 -17.17
N THR A 92 -1.71 -6.58 -17.58
CA THR A 92 -1.91 -8.02 -17.74
C THR A 92 -2.09 -8.42 -19.22
N ASN A 93 -1.75 -9.66 -19.54
CA ASN A 93 -2.06 -10.30 -20.83
C ASN A 93 -3.48 -10.88 -20.85
N LEU A 94 -4.27 -10.66 -19.80
CA LEU A 94 -5.63 -11.17 -19.68
C LEU A 94 -6.54 -10.48 -20.68
N LYS A 95 -7.38 -11.26 -21.38
CA LYS A 95 -8.36 -10.70 -22.33
C LYS A 95 -9.55 -10.05 -21.64
N LYS A 96 -9.90 -10.51 -20.44
CA LYS A 96 -11.02 -10.02 -19.62
C LYS A 96 -10.71 -10.19 -18.14
N LEU A 97 -11.19 -9.24 -17.33
CA LEU A 97 -11.13 -9.31 -15.88
C LEU A 97 -12.47 -9.80 -15.33
N ASN A 98 -12.42 -10.60 -14.27
CA ASN A 98 -13.62 -10.99 -13.53
C ASN A 98 -13.95 -9.93 -12.46
N TYR A 99 -15.15 -10.02 -11.88
CA TYR A 99 -15.60 -9.09 -10.84
C TYR A 99 -14.72 -9.10 -9.58
N VAL A 100 -14.04 -10.21 -9.28
CA VAL A 100 -13.16 -10.35 -8.13
C VAL A 100 -11.90 -9.50 -8.31
N HIS A 101 -11.27 -9.55 -9.49
CA HIS A 101 -10.11 -8.71 -9.83
C HIS A 101 -10.47 -7.24 -9.65
N LEU A 102 -11.61 -6.81 -10.22
CA LEU A 102 -12.04 -5.42 -10.14
C LEU A 102 -12.34 -5.00 -8.70
N SER A 103 -12.97 -5.85 -7.89
CA SER A 103 -13.32 -5.54 -6.50
C SER A 103 -12.08 -5.42 -5.60
N ILE A 104 -11.12 -6.34 -5.75
CA ILE A 104 -9.86 -6.31 -4.99
C ILE A 104 -9.05 -5.06 -5.36
N THR A 105 -8.97 -4.74 -6.65
CA THR A 105 -8.24 -3.56 -7.13
C THR A 105 -8.86 -2.25 -6.66
N ARG A 106 -10.20 -2.16 -6.62
CA ARG A 106 -10.88 -1.02 -5.99
C ARG A 106 -10.59 -0.94 -4.50
N GLY A 107 -10.59 -2.07 -3.80
CA GLY A 107 -10.19 -2.13 -2.39
C GLY A 107 -8.76 -1.60 -2.16
N PHE A 108 -7.83 -1.96 -3.05
CA PHE A 108 -6.47 -1.42 -3.05
C PHE A 108 -6.46 0.11 -3.30
N GLY A 109 -7.21 0.60 -4.28
CA GLY A 109 -7.37 2.05 -4.53
C GLY A 109 -7.92 2.81 -3.32
N ALA A 110 -8.96 2.27 -2.67
CA ALA A 110 -9.53 2.84 -1.45
C ALA A 110 -8.51 2.88 -0.29
N MET A 111 -7.72 1.82 -0.13
CA MET A 111 -6.63 1.79 0.84
C MET A 111 -5.61 2.91 0.57
N LEU A 112 -5.18 3.09 -0.69
CA LEU A 112 -4.27 4.18 -1.06
C LEU A 112 -4.87 5.56 -0.74
N ILE A 113 -6.15 5.79 -1.05
CA ILE A 113 -6.84 7.05 -0.71
C ILE A 113 -6.78 7.30 0.82
N GLY A 114 -7.10 6.29 1.63
CA GLY A 114 -7.01 6.38 3.08
C GLY A 114 -5.60 6.73 3.55
N GLN A 115 -4.58 6.09 2.97
CA GLN A 115 -3.19 6.38 3.28
C GLN A 115 -2.75 7.78 2.84
N ALA A 116 -3.27 8.29 1.73
CA ALA A 116 -3.00 9.66 1.30
C ALA A 116 -3.53 10.65 2.36
N ILE A 117 -4.77 10.47 2.82
CA ILE A 117 -5.35 11.31 3.87
C ILE A 117 -4.45 11.31 5.12
N VAL A 118 -3.95 10.15 5.53
CA VAL A 118 -2.99 10.06 6.65
C VAL A 118 -1.73 10.86 6.38
N SER A 119 -1.08 10.73 5.21
CA SER A 119 0.11 11.52 4.85
C SER A 119 -0.18 13.03 4.83
N GLY A 120 -1.34 13.44 4.32
CA GLY A 120 -1.77 14.83 4.28
C GLY A 120 -2.03 15.41 5.68
N ARG A 121 -2.50 14.59 6.63
CA ARG A 121 -2.69 15.00 8.04
C ARG A 121 -1.40 14.94 8.85
N ALA A 122 -0.46 14.07 8.49
CA ALA A 122 0.81 13.91 9.19
C ALA A 122 1.68 15.18 9.18
N VAL A 123 1.46 16.11 8.24
CA VAL A 123 2.15 17.42 8.22
C VAL A 123 1.93 18.21 9.52
N ASN A 124 0.78 18.01 10.17
CA ASN A 124 0.38 18.65 11.41
C ASN A 124 0.78 17.85 12.67
N PHE A 125 1.57 16.77 12.54
CA PHE A 125 2.04 16.03 13.71
C PHE A 125 3.07 16.85 14.49
N ALA A 126 2.94 16.83 15.83
CA ALA A 126 3.80 17.58 16.73
C ALA A 126 5.25 17.07 16.71
N ARG A 127 5.42 15.75 16.62
CA ARG A 127 6.73 15.09 16.67
C ARG A 127 7.17 14.70 15.26
N GLU A 128 8.41 15.05 14.92
CA GLU A 128 9.02 14.62 13.66
C GLU A 128 9.15 13.09 13.56
N GLN A 129 9.29 12.39 14.68
CA GLN A 129 9.32 10.92 14.71
C GLN A 129 8.01 10.31 14.17
N ASP A 130 6.86 10.89 14.51
CA ASP A 130 5.56 10.40 14.05
C ASP A 130 5.40 10.60 12.54
N LYS A 131 5.97 11.69 12.00
CA LYS A 131 6.05 11.93 10.55
C LYS A 131 6.91 10.87 9.86
N LEU A 132 8.05 10.50 10.46
CA LEU A 132 8.93 9.46 9.92
C LEU A 132 8.28 8.08 9.93
N MET A 133 7.41 7.78 10.89
CA MET A 133 6.68 6.51 10.92
C MET A 133 5.82 6.29 9.68
N ILE A 134 5.28 7.37 9.08
CA ILE A 134 4.58 7.30 7.80
C ILE A 134 5.52 6.78 6.71
N PHE A 135 6.72 7.34 6.59
CA PHE A 135 7.71 6.90 5.59
C PHE A 135 8.25 5.49 5.85
N SER A 136 8.47 5.10 7.11
CA SER A 136 8.82 3.73 7.47
C SER A 136 7.74 2.74 7.03
N SER A 137 6.47 3.10 7.21
CA SER A 137 5.35 2.27 6.73
C SER A 137 5.34 2.13 5.21
N ARG A 138 5.73 3.19 4.46
CA ARG A 138 5.89 3.16 3.00
C ARG A 138 6.97 2.20 2.55
N ILE A 139 8.13 2.21 3.21
CA ILE A 139 9.23 1.28 2.89
C ILE A 139 8.75 -0.17 3.07
N LEU A 140 8.09 -0.47 4.20
CA LEU A 140 7.57 -1.80 4.44
C LEU A 140 6.54 -2.22 3.37
N GLN A 141 5.58 -1.35 3.07
CA GLN A 141 4.56 -1.61 2.04
C GLN A 141 5.17 -1.82 0.66
N ASN A 142 6.06 -0.94 0.23
CA ASN A 142 6.72 -1.03 -1.07
C ASN A 142 7.58 -2.29 -1.16
N SER A 143 8.24 -2.69 -0.08
CA SER A 143 9.01 -3.94 -0.04
C SER A 143 8.10 -5.14 -0.29
N MET A 144 6.94 -5.19 0.38
CA MET A 144 5.96 -6.26 0.19
C MET A 144 5.37 -6.26 -1.23
N ILE A 145 5.04 -5.09 -1.79
CA ILE A 145 4.54 -4.97 -3.16
C ILE A 145 5.60 -5.43 -4.15
N LEU A 146 6.85 -4.99 -4.00
CA LEU A 146 7.95 -5.36 -4.88
C LEU A 146 8.21 -6.87 -4.84
N THR A 147 8.23 -7.47 -3.64
CA THR A 147 8.34 -8.94 -3.50
C THR A 147 7.20 -9.65 -4.21
N ALA A 148 5.95 -9.18 -4.02
CA ALA A 148 4.79 -9.77 -4.69
C ALA A 148 4.89 -9.64 -6.22
N GLN A 149 5.30 -8.48 -6.73
CA GLN A 149 5.44 -8.21 -8.16
C GLN A 149 6.51 -9.08 -8.81
N ILE A 150 7.71 -9.13 -8.21
CA ILE A 150 8.81 -10.00 -8.64
C ILE A 150 8.34 -11.45 -8.67
N TYR A 151 7.72 -11.92 -7.58
CA TYR A 151 7.21 -13.28 -7.50
C TYR A 151 6.19 -13.58 -8.59
N THR A 152 5.21 -12.70 -8.83
CA THR A 152 4.21 -12.91 -9.89
C THR A 152 4.82 -12.89 -11.28
N GLN A 153 5.84 -12.05 -11.53
CA GLN A 153 6.53 -11.96 -12.81
C GLN A 153 7.23 -13.27 -13.19
N PHE A 154 7.75 -14.00 -12.19
CA PHE A 154 8.41 -15.29 -12.42
C PHE A 154 7.48 -16.49 -12.41
N THR A 155 6.28 -16.38 -11.80
CA THR A 155 5.40 -17.53 -11.57
C THR A 155 4.13 -17.55 -12.41
N SER A 156 3.76 -16.46 -13.07
CA SER A 156 2.56 -16.37 -13.89
C SER A 156 2.87 -15.72 -15.23
N SER A 157 2.34 -16.30 -16.32
CA SER A 157 2.40 -15.76 -17.67
C SER A 157 1.31 -14.70 -17.95
N ASP A 158 0.42 -14.46 -16.99
CA ASP A 158 -0.69 -13.51 -17.13
C ASP A 158 -0.24 -12.05 -17.02
N TRP A 159 0.99 -11.80 -16.58
CA TRP A 159 1.53 -10.46 -16.37
C TRP A 159 2.45 -10.05 -17.53
N SER A 160 2.22 -8.85 -18.06
CA SER A 160 3.03 -8.30 -19.16
C SER A 160 4.31 -7.65 -18.65
N VAL A 161 5.22 -7.28 -19.55
CA VAL A 161 6.40 -6.46 -19.22
C VAL A 161 5.99 -5.09 -18.64
N TRP A 162 4.80 -4.59 -18.97
CA TRP A 162 4.29 -3.33 -18.43
C TRP A 162 3.94 -3.40 -16.96
N HIS A 163 3.59 -4.58 -16.43
CA HIS A 163 3.46 -4.77 -14.99
C HIS A 163 4.78 -4.53 -14.27
N ALA A 164 5.88 -5.07 -14.82
CA ALA A 164 7.22 -4.82 -14.32
C ALA A 164 7.60 -3.34 -14.43
N CYS A 165 7.42 -2.71 -15.59
CA CYS A 165 7.82 -1.31 -15.77
C CYS A 165 6.95 -0.33 -14.97
N PHE A 166 5.62 -0.40 -15.07
CA PHE A 166 4.71 0.52 -14.39
C PHE A 166 4.68 0.28 -12.88
N GLY A 167 4.56 -0.99 -12.47
CA GLY A 167 4.48 -1.41 -11.09
C GLY A 167 5.76 -1.10 -10.31
N MET A 168 6.92 -1.52 -10.85
CA MET A 168 8.19 -1.34 -10.14
C MET A 168 8.65 0.12 -10.14
N VAL A 169 8.41 0.89 -11.21
CA VAL A 169 8.72 2.33 -11.22
C VAL A 169 7.89 3.08 -10.19
N GLY A 170 6.59 2.76 -10.08
CA GLY A 170 5.71 3.35 -9.07
C GLY A 170 6.19 3.06 -7.64
N THR A 171 6.50 1.80 -7.33
CA THR A 171 7.04 1.43 -6.01
C THR A 171 8.43 2.02 -5.74
N SER A 172 9.25 2.18 -6.78
CA SER A 172 10.59 2.79 -6.65
C SER A 172 10.48 4.29 -6.33
N LEU A 173 9.56 5.01 -6.99
CA LEU A 173 9.32 6.42 -6.72
C LEU A 173 8.92 6.65 -5.25
N TRP A 174 7.95 5.89 -4.74
CA TRP A 174 7.55 5.99 -3.33
C TRP A 174 8.68 5.60 -2.36
N SER A 175 9.50 4.62 -2.72
CA SER A 175 10.63 4.19 -1.90
C SER A 175 11.74 5.24 -1.85
N ILE A 176 12.00 5.95 -2.96
CA ILE A 176 12.95 7.06 -3.02
C ILE A 176 12.47 8.22 -2.15
N ILE A 177 11.18 8.60 -2.24
CA ILE A 177 10.61 9.67 -1.40
C ILE A 177 10.78 9.32 0.09
N ALA A 178 10.46 8.08 0.48
CA ALA A 178 10.60 7.63 1.86
C ALA A 178 12.07 7.57 2.32
N ALA A 179 12.97 7.07 1.48
CA ALA A 179 14.40 7.01 1.77
C ALA A 179 15.02 8.41 1.93
N LEU A 180 14.64 9.36 1.07
CA LEU A 180 15.07 10.76 1.18
C LEU A 180 14.61 11.39 2.50
N ALA A 181 13.34 11.15 2.90
CA ALA A 181 12.82 11.66 4.15
C ALA A 181 13.61 11.18 5.37
N ILE A 182 13.96 9.89 5.40
CA ILE A 182 14.78 9.29 6.46
C ILE A 182 16.22 9.83 6.41
N TYR A 183 16.82 9.90 5.22
CA TYR A 183 18.18 10.39 5.04
C TYR A 183 18.36 11.83 5.53
N PHE A 184 17.47 12.75 5.12
CA PHE A 184 17.55 14.15 5.55
C PHE A 184 17.35 14.30 7.05
N ASN A 185 16.51 13.45 7.66
CA ASN A 185 16.31 13.49 9.10
C ASN A 185 17.54 12.99 9.87
N ILE A 186 18.17 11.89 9.45
CA ILE A 186 19.43 11.39 10.03
C ILE A 186 20.54 12.44 9.90
N LYS A 187 20.63 13.09 8.73
CA LYS A 187 21.63 14.15 8.51
C LYS A 187 21.42 15.31 9.49
N ARG A 188 20.17 15.72 9.74
CA ARG A 188 19.83 16.76 10.70
C ARG A 188 20.25 16.38 12.12
N ILE A 189 19.93 15.16 12.58
CA ILE A 189 20.32 14.68 13.92
C ILE A 189 21.84 14.69 14.12
N LYS A 190 22.63 14.43 13.06
CA LYS A 190 24.10 14.46 13.14
C LYS A 190 24.69 15.87 13.17
N GLN A 191 23.91 16.90 12.86
CA GLN A 191 24.34 18.30 12.84
C GLN A 191 23.95 19.06 14.12
N ASP A 192 23.04 18.48 14.92
CA ASP A 192 22.63 18.95 16.25
C ASP A 192 23.51 18.31 17.34
#